data_AF-A0A837IMQ1-F1
#
_entry.id   AF-A0A837IMQ1-F1
#
_cell.length_a   1.000
_cell.length_b   1.000
_cell.length_c   1.000
_cell.angle_alpha   90.00
_cell.angle_beta   90.00
_cell.angle_gamma   90.00
#
_symmetry.space_group_name_H-M   'P 1'
#
loop_
_entity.id
_entity.type
_entity.pdbx_description
1 polymer ?
#
loop_
_entity_poly.entity_id
_entity_poly.type
_entity_poly.pdbx_seq_one_letter_code
_entity_poly.pdbx_strand_id
1 'polypeptide(L)' 'MTTITLPKKLTRASEDLVAIPRKEYEEFLRLRLERIPEIGLTLTQKKRLAEGLGDIKAGRVIGPFKNAKEAVRTLRENN' A
#
# COMPACT_ATOMS: atom_id res chain seq x y z
N MET A 1 22.46 -28.41 -9.91
CA MET A 1 22.88 -27.04 -9.53
C MET A 1 22.54 -26.16 -10.70
N THR A 2 21.57 -25.25 -10.56
CA THR A 2 21.06 -24.45 -11.68
C THR A 2 21.77 -23.10 -11.67
N THR A 3 22.59 -22.84 -12.68
CA THR A 3 23.33 -21.58 -12.81
C THR A 3 22.51 -20.60 -13.65
N ILE A 4 22.17 -19.44 -13.09
CA ILE A 4 21.45 -18.38 -13.79
C ILE A 4 22.46 -17.28 -14.14
N THR A 5 22.59 -16.96 -15.42
CA THR A 5 23.46 -15.89 -15.90
C THR A 5 22.67 -14.59 -16.04
N LEU A 6 23.10 -13.56 -15.30
CA LEU A 6 22.50 -12.23 -15.32
C LEU A 6 23.38 -11.26 -16.13
N PRO A 7 22.82 -10.55 -17.14
CA PRO A 7 23.55 -9.51 -17.84
C PRO A 7 24.02 -8.38 -16.90
N LYS A 8 25.30 -7.99 -17.00
CA LYS A 8 25.91 -6.91 -16.19
C LYS A 8 25.20 -5.55 -16.29
N LYS A 9 24.35 -5.35 -17.31
CA LYS A 9 23.52 -4.15 -17.48
C LYS A 9 22.39 -4.08 -16.44
N LEU A 10 21.89 -5.23 -15.98
CA LEU A 10 20.79 -5.34 -15.00
C LEU A 10 21.28 -5.15 -13.55
N THR A 11 22.58 -5.32 -13.30
CA THR A 11 23.19 -5.23 -11.97
C THR A 11 23.78 -3.83 -11.70
N ARG A 12 23.43 -2.81 -12.49
CA ARG A 12 23.99 -1.46 -12.34
C ARG A 12 23.35 -0.73 -11.16
N ALA A 13 23.92 -0.94 -9.98
CA ALA A 13 24.17 -0.04 -8.85
C ALA A 13 23.07 0.91 -8.29
N SER A 14 21.88 1.03 -8.85
CA SER A 14 20.85 1.97 -8.36
C SER A 14 19.52 1.34 -7.96
N GLU A 15 19.31 0.04 -8.19
CA GLU A 15 18.08 -0.66 -7.80
C GLU A 15 18.40 -2.07 -7.27
N ASP A 16 17.71 -2.47 -6.21
CA ASP A 16 17.82 -3.81 -5.64
C ASP A 16 17.28 -4.85 -6.64
N LEU A 17 18.17 -5.66 -7.19
CA LEU A 17 17.80 -6.74 -8.11
C LEU A 17 17.32 -7.96 -7.31
N VAL A 18 16.06 -8.34 -7.51
CA VAL A 18 15.46 -9.53 -6.88
C VAL A 18 15.13 -10.57 -7.97
N ALA A 19 15.58 -11.81 -7.76
CA ALA A 19 15.22 -12.95 -8.59
C ALA A 19 14.17 -13.79 -7.88
N ILE A 20 13.02 -14.00 -8.52
CA ILE A 20 11.90 -14.76 -7.95
C ILE A 20 11.52 -15.88 -8.93
N PRO A 21 11.26 -17.11 -8.45
CA PRO A 21 10.71 -18.17 -9.27
C PRO A 21 9.40 -17.74 -9.94
N ARG A 22 9.25 -18.06 -11.23
CA ARG A 22 8.08 -17.65 -12.02
C ARG A 22 6.75 -18.01 -11.36
N LYS A 23 6.66 -19.21 -10.79
CA LYS A 23 5.45 -19.71 -10.12
C LYS A 23 5.07 -18.83 -8.92
N GLU A 24 6.05 -18.44 -8.11
CA GLU A 24 5.84 -17.57 -6.94
C GLU A 24 5.44 -16.15 -7.36
N TYR A 25 6.04 -15.63 -8.44
CA TYR A 25 5.65 -14.32 -8.98
C TYR A 25 4.21 -14.32 -9.50
N GLU A 26 3.79 -15.36 -10.22
CA GLU A 26 2.42 -15.49 -10.72
C GLU A 26 1.40 -15.63 -9.57
N GLU A 27 1.74 -16.37 -8.52
CA GLU A 27 0.91 -16.50 -7.33
C GLU A 27 0.79 -15.16 -6.57
N PHE A 28 1.90 -14.43 -6.41
CA PHE A 28 1.88 -13.08 -5.84
C PHE A 28 0.98 -12.12 -6.62
N LEU A 29 1.06 -12.14 -7.96
CA LEU A 29 0.20 -11.31 -8.80
C LEU A 29 -1.28 -11.67 -8.65
N ARG A 30 -1.63 -12.96 -8.61
CA ARG A 30 -3.01 -13.40 -8.37
C ARG A 30 -3.51 -12.93 -7.01
N LEU A 31 -2.71 -13.11 -5.95
CA LEU A 31 -3.06 -12.64 -4.61
C LEU A 31 -3.23 -11.11 -4.56
N ARG A 32 -2.35 -10.36 -5.23
CA ARG A 32 -2.45 -8.90 -5.31
C ARG A 32 -3.70 -8.45 -6.05
N LEU A 33 -4.09 -9.13 -7.12
CA LEU A 33 -5.27 -8.77 -7.94
C LEU A 33 -6.58 -9.23 -7.31
N GLU A 34 -6.59 -10.37 -6.61
CA GLU A 34 -7.80 -11.01 -6.09
C GLU A 34 -8.07 -10.69 -4.61
N ARG A 35 -7.04 -10.57 -3.78
CA ARG A 35 -7.18 -10.42 -2.31
C ARG A 35 -6.84 -9.04 -1.78
N ILE A 36 -6.01 -8.29 -2.49
CA ILE A 36 -5.83 -6.86 -2.22
C ILE A 36 -6.77 -6.16 -3.19
N PRO A 37 -8.01 -5.84 -2.81
CA PRO A 37 -8.73 -4.86 -3.59
C PRO A 37 -7.86 -3.61 -3.56
N GLU A 38 -7.19 -3.30 -4.68
CA GLU A 38 -6.80 -1.93 -4.96
C GLU A 38 -8.14 -1.21 -5.04
N ILE A 39 -8.67 -0.77 -3.88
CA ILE A 39 -9.95 -0.10 -3.77
C ILE A 39 -9.76 1.16 -4.60
N GLY A 40 -10.19 1.08 -5.86
CA GLY A 40 -10.20 2.19 -6.77
C GLY A 40 -11.17 3.19 -6.19
N LEU A 41 -10.66 4.10 -5.36
CA LEU A 41 -11.48 5.13 -4.76
C LEU A 41 -12.17 5.87 -5.90
N THR A 42 -13.50 5.88 -5.88
CA THR A 42 -14.29 6.72 -6.78
C THR A 42 -13.88 8.19 -6.61
N LEU A 43 -14.12 9.03 -7.61
CA LEU A 43 -13.79 10.47 -7.52
C LEU A 43 -14.36 11.12 -6.26
N THR A 44 -15.58 10.74 -5.88
CA THR A 44 -16.25 11.19 -4.66
C THR A 44 -15.53 10.74 -3.39
N GLN A 45 -15.08 9.48 -3.34
CA GLN A 45 -14.32 8.95 -2.20
C GLN A 45 -12.93 9.60 -2.09
N LYS A 46 -12.25 9.86 -3.20
CA LYS A 46 -10.98 10.60 -3.21
C LYS A 46 -11.15 12.01 -2.66
N LYS A 47 -12.21 12.71 -3.09
CA LYS A 47 -12.52 14.06 -2.61
C LYS A 47 -12.81 14.07 -1.11
N ARG A 48 -13.66 13.17 -0.62
CA ARG A 48 -13.95 13.05 0.82
C ARG A 48 -12.73 12.68 1.65
N LEU A 49 -11.85 11.82 1.11
CA LEU A 49 -10.60 11.48 1.77
C LEU A 49 -9.69 12.71 1.90
N ALA A 50 -9.56 13.51 0.84
CA ALA A 50 -8.77 14.74 0.85
C ALA A 50 -9.33 15.77 1.86
N GLU A 51 -10.65 15.92 1.91
CA GLU A 51 -11.34 16.78 2.88
C GLU A 51 -11.09 16.30 4.32
N GLY A 52 -11.28 15.01 4.59
CA GLY A 52 -11.04 14.43 5.92
C GLY A 52 -9.58 14.54 6.38
N LEU A 53 -8.61 14.35 5.46
CA LEU A 53 -7.20 14.58 5.76
C LEU A 53 -6.90 16.05 6.07
N GLY A 54 -7.53 16.98 5.36
CA GLY A 54 -7.46 18.42 5.63
C GLY A 54 -7.99 18.77 7.01
N ASP A 55 -9.12 18.19 7.40
CA ASP A 55 -9.73 18.40 8.71
C ASP A 55 -8.88 17.85 9.85
N ILE A 56 -8.34 16.64 9.70
CA ILE A 56 -7.39 16.05 10.66
C ILE A 56 -6.16 16.96 10.84
N LYS A 57 -5.59 17.46 9.73
CA LYS A 57 -4.44 18.37 9.77
C LYS A 57 -4.77 19.70 10.45
N ALA A 58 -6.00 20.18 10.29
CA ALA A 58 -6.52 21.37 10.95
C ALA A 58 -6.96 21.12 12.42
N GLY A 59 -6.82 19.88 12.93
CA GLY A 59 -7.26 19.51 14.28
C GLY A 59 -8.78 19.40 14.43
N ARG A 60 -9.53 19.47 13.32
CA ARG A 60 -10.98 19.30 13.30
C ARG A 60 -11.28 17.82 13.15
N VAL A 61 -11.73 17.21 14.24
CA VAL A 61 -12.12 15.80 14.25
C VAL A 61 -13.64 15.73 14.25
N ILE A 62 -14.20 15.17 13.18
CA ILE A 62 -15.64 14.98 13.03
C ILE A 62 -15.90 13.48 13.18
N GLY A 63 -16.47 13.07 14.31
CA GLY A 63 -16.72 11.67 14.62
C GLY A 63 -16.77 11.40 16.13
N PRO A 64 -16.83 10.13 16.55
CA PRO A 64 -16.92 9.73 17.96
C PRO A 64 -15.62 9.96 18.75
N PHE A 65 -14.57 10.49 18.12
CA PHE A 65 -13.24 10.64 18.70
C PHE A 65 -12.98 12.08 19.10
N LYS A 66 -12.28 12.28 20.22
CA LYS A 66 -11.97 13.61 20.73
C LYS A 66 -10.79 14.26 20.01
N ASN A 67 -9.90 13.46 19.42
CA ASN A 67 -8.73 13.93 18.69
C ASN A 67 -8.24 12.91 17.66
N ALA A 68 -7.38 13.37 16.74
CA ALA A 68 -6.87 12.56 15.64
C ALA A 68 -6.03 11.36 16.13
N LYS A 69 -5.34 11.52 17.27
CA LYS A 69 -4.52 10.46 17.87
C LYS A 69 -5.38 9.29 18.35
N GLU A 70 -6.54 9.58 18.92
CA GLU A 70 -7.52 8.59 19.35
C GLU A 70 -8.11 7.83 18.16
N ALA A 71 -8.51 8.54 17.10
CA ALA A 71 -9.01 7.93 15.88
C ALA A 71 -8.00 6.96 15.24
N VAL A 72 -6.72 7.36 15.16
CA VAL A 72 -5.66 6.50 14.60
C VAL A 72 -5.39 5.29 15.48
N ARG A 73 -5.44 5.44 16.81
CA ARG A 73 -5.26 4.32 17.75
C ARG A 73 -6.32 3.25 17.52
N THR A 74 -7.59 3.63 17.44
CA THR A 74 -8.70 2.68 17.23
C THR A 74 -8.66 1.96 15.89
N LEU A 75 -8.13 2.60 14.84
CA LEU A 75 -7.93 1.96 13.52
C LEU A 75 -6.82 0.91 13.54
N ARG A 76 -5.78 1.12 14.37
CA ARG A 76 -4.69 0.17 14.53
C ARG A 76 -5.04 -1.03 15.40
N GLU A 77 -5.95 -0.86 16.36
CA GLU A 77 -6.40 -1.94 17.26
C GLU A 77 -7.42 -2.91 16.61
N ASN A 78 -8.02 -2.53 15.47
CA ASN A 78 -9.03 -3.33 14.75
C ASN A 78 -8.53 -3.97 13.44
N ASN A 79 -7.22 -3.91 13.14
CA ASN A 79 -6.56 -4.69 12.07
C ASN A 79 -5.64 -5.73 12.68
#